data_AF-A0A957QYB3-F1
#
_entry.id   AF-A0A957QYB3-F1
#
_cell.length_a   1.000
_cell.length_b   1.000
_cell.length_c   1.000
_cell.angle_alpha   90.00
_cell.angle_beta   90.00
_cell.angle_gamma   90.00
#
_symmetry.space_group_name_H-M   'P 1'
#
loop_
_entity.id
_entity.type
_entity.pdbx_description
1 polymer ?
#
loop_
_entity_poly.entity_id
_entity_poly.type
_entity_poly.pdbx_seq_one_letter_code
_entity_poly.pdbx_strand_id
1 'polypeptide(L)'
;MPNLVWGLLGGLVVGALLAGLGVYFFLKPKTEAVYKQAEEDIANRKNQADLEAQNLVRDAQNESRQTRQEAEKAIERRYADLARAEERVDKRAASQDVQRKKFELREQQLNRRQSKLDKRQNEINNIEQQRIAELERIAALTQDEAKGMLLEAAEVEARQDMARVMREIEEKAKENAEEKARKLVALAIQRVASDHVSDIAVSVVALPSDEMKGRIIGRSGRNIRAFEQAAGVDVVVDDTPEAVTISSFDPIRREVARRGLAKLITDGRIHPARIEKVIKDAKA
;
A
#
# COMPACT_ATOMS: atom_id res chain seq x y z
N MET A 1 57.27 155.85 43.74
CA MET A 1 57.57 154.42 44.00
C MET A 1 56.61 153.43 43.28
N PRO A 2 56.25 153.55 41.98
CA PRO A 2 55.33 152.58 41.33
C PRO A 2 56.02 151.40 40.65
N ASN A 3 57.33 151.50 40.40
CA ASN A 3 58.08 150.52 39.59
C ASN A 3 58.47 149.24 40.36
N LEU A 4 58.37 149.24 41.70
CA LEU A 4 58.71 148.08 42.53
C LEU A 4 57.57 147.04 42.61
N VAL A 5 56.32 147.50 42.58
CA VAL A 5 55.12 146.65 42.72
C VAL A 5 54.87 145.82 41.45
N TRP A 6 55.09 146.41 40.27
CA TRP A 6 55.03 145.71 38.98
C TRP A 6 56.15 144.67 38.82
N GLY A 7 57.34 144.93 39.39
CA GLY A 7 58.46 143.97 39.40
C GLY A 7 58.19 142.75 40.30
N LEU A 8 57.56 142.95 41.46
CA LEU A 8 57.15 141.87 42.37
C LEU A 8 55.99 141.02 41.81
N LEU A 9 54.98 141.66 41.20
CA LEU A 9 53.89 140.96 40.49
C LEU A 9 54.43 140.15 39.29
N GLY A 10 55.34 140.73 38.50
CA GLY A 10 56.01 140.03 37.40
C GLY A 10 56.82 138.83 37.89
N GLY A 11 57.58 138.98 38.98
CA GLY A 11 58.34 137.89 39.59
C GLY A 11 57.46 136.75 40.14
N LEU A 12 56.29 137.08 40.68
CA LEU A 12 55.35 136.09 41.23
C LEU A 12 54.64 135.31 40.09
N VAL A 13 54.27 135.99 39.01
CA VAL A 13 53.71 135.34 37.81
C VAL A 13 54.75 134.44 37.13
N VAL A 14 56.00 134.91 37.00
CA VAL A 14 57.10 134.10 36.46
C VAL A 14 57.42 132.93 37.37
N GLY A 15 57.44 133.12 38.69
CA GLY A 15 57.63 132.05 39.68
C GLY A 15 56.52 131.00 39.65
N ALA A 16 55.25 131.41 39.52
CA ALA A 16 54.11 130.51 39.40
C ALA A 16 54.11 129.74 38.08
N LEU A 17 54.50 130.38 36.96
CA LEU A 17 54.68 129.71 35.67
C LEU A 17 55.82 128.70 35.71
N LEU A 18 56.96 129.04 36.32
CA LEU A 18 58.09 128.12 36.49
C LEU A 18 57.75 126.96 37.43
N ALA A 19 56.99 127.21 38.50
CA ALA A 19 56.50 126.15 39.39
C ALA A 19 55.48 125.23 38.68
N GLY A 20 54.55 125.80 37.90
CA GLY A 20 53.59 125.04 37.10
C GLY A 20 54.27 124.19 36.02
N LEU A 21 55.28 124.75 35.33
CA LEU A 21 56.12 124.02 34.37
C LEU A 21 56.96 122.95 35.06
N GLY A 22 57.52 123.23 36.24
CA GLY A 22 58.25 122.26 37.05
C GLY A 22 57.39 121.08 37.46
N VAL A 23 56.20 121.33 38.01
CA VAL A 23 55.20 120.30 38.35
C VAL A 23 54.77 119.53 37.10
N TYR A 24 54.51 120.21 35.98
CA TYR A 24 54.14 119.55 34.72
C TYR A 24 55.25 118.64 34.20
N PHE A 25 56.51 119.10 34.14
CA PHE A 25 57.64 118.28 33.71
C PHE A 25 57.99 117.15 34.67
N PHE A 26 57.73 117.28 35.97
CA PHE A 26 58.01 116.22 36.95
C PHE A 26 56.87 115.21 37.10
N LEU A 27 55.61 115.63 37.00
CA LEU A 27 54.45 114.74 37.11
C LEU A 27 54.14 114.04 35.80
N LYS A 28 54.30 114.69 34.63
CA LYS A 28 54.01 114.07 33.33
C LYS A 28 54.71 112.72 33.08
N PRO A 29 56.04 112.56 33.30
CA PRO A 29 56.70 111.26 33.13
C PRO A 29 56.27 110.24 34.18
N LYS A 30 55.92 110.67 35.41
CA LYS A 30 55.38 109.77 36.44
C LYS A 30 53.97 109.30 36.10
N THR A 31 53.10 110.17 35.60
CA THR A 31 51.75 109.80 35.17
C THR A 31 51.80 108.90 33.94
N GLU A 32 52.62 109.23 32.93
CA GLU A 32 52.80 108.38 31.74
C GLU A 32 53.38 107.00 32.11
N ALA A 33 54.33 106.93 33.05
CA ALA A 33 54.85 105.66 33.56
C ALA A 33 53.77 104.84 34.27
N VAL A 34 52.93 105.46 35.11
CA VAL A 34 51.81 104.79 35.80
C VAL A 34 50.75 104.31 34.81
N TYR A 35 50.39 105.11 33.79
CA TYR A 35 49.47 104.69 32.73
C TYR A 35 50.03 103.53 31.92
N LYS A 36 51.31 103.58 31.55
CA LYS A 36 51.97 102.49 30.82
C LYS A 36 52.04 101.22 31.66
N GLN A 37 52.36 101.32 32.95
CA GLN A 37 52.33 100.18 33.87
C GLN A 37 50.92 99.60 34.01
N ALA A 38 49.90 100.46 34.12
CA ALA A 38 48.51 100.02 34.17
C ALA A 38 48.07 99.33 32.86
N GLU A 39 48.50 99.81 31.70
CA GLU A 39 48.25 99.16 30.41
C GLU A 39 48.95 97.81 30.30
N GLU A 40 50.23 97.72 30.71
CA GLU A 40 50.99 96.47 30.75
C GLU A 40 50.35 95.47 31.73
N ASP A 41 49.91 95.92 32.91
CA ASP A 41 49.20 95.09 33.88
C ASP A 41 47.84 94.59 33.37
N ILE A 42 47.07 95.44 32.67
CA ILE A 42 45.81 95.05 32.05
C ILE A 42 46.07 94.03 30.93
N ALA A 43 47.09 94.26 30.09
CA ALA A 43 47.48 93.34 29.03
C ALA A 43 47.94 91.98 29.60
N ASN A 44 48.75 91.99 30.65
CA ASN A 44 49.20 90.79 31.35
C ASN A 44 48.03 90.03 31.99
N ARG A 45 47.11 90.73 32.67
CA ARG A 45 45.90 90.12 33.23
C ARG A 45 44.99 89.54 32.16
N LYS A 46 44.84 90.21 31.02
CA LYS A 46 44.06 89.70 29.89
C LYS A 46 44.71 88.45 29.30
N ASN A 47 46.02 88.46 29.07
CA ASN A 47 46.74 87.29 28.58
C ASN A 47 46.68 86.12 29.57
N GLN A 48 46.79 86.39 30.87
CA GLN A 48 46.60 85.37 31.92
C GLN A 48 45.18 84.81 31.90
N ALA A 49 44.16 85.66 31.84
CA ALA A 49 42.76 85.23 31.76
C ALA A 49 42.47 84.42 30.49
N ASP A 50 43.05 84.80 29.34
CA ASP A 50 42.93 84.07 28.08
C ASP A 50 43.61 82.70 28.16
N LEU A 51 44.80 82.61 28.78
CA LEU A 51 45.50 81.34 29.01
C LEU A 51 44.74 80.45 30.00
N GLU A 52 44.21 81.02 31.08
CA GLU A 52 43.37 80.31 32.05
C GLU A 52 42.10 79.77 31.40
N ALA A 53 41.41 80.57 30.58
CA ALA A 53 40.24 80.16 29.84
C ALA A 53 40.56 79.03 28.85
N GLN A 54 41.68 79.11 28.12
CA GLN A 54 42.11 78.06 27.21
C GLN A 54 42.45 76.77 27.96
N ASN A 55 43.16 76.86 29.09
CA ASN A 55 43.47 75.71 29.93
C ASN A 55 42.20 75.08 30.49
N LEU A 56 41.25 75.88 30.99
CA LEU A 56 39.97 75.40 31.50
C LEU A 56 39.18 74.65 30.42
N VAL A 57 39.11 75.20 29.20
CA VAL A 57 38.44 74.52 28.08
C VAL A 57 39.15 73.22 27.70
N ARG A 58 40.49 73.22 27.68
CA ARG A 58 41.28 72.03 27.37
C ARG A 58 41.10 70.95 28.43
N ASP A 59 41.11 71.33 29.70
CA ASP A 59 40.94 70.42 30.83
C ASP A 59 39.51 69.86 30.84
N ALA A 60 38.49 70.69 30.61
CA ALA A 60 37.11 70.23 30.44
C ALA A 60 36.94 69.28 29.24
N GLN A 61 37.64 69.53 28.12
CA GLN A 61 37.64 68.62 26.97
C GLN A 61 38.34 67.30 27.27
N ASN A 62 39.46 67.33 28.00
CA ASN A 62 40.19 66.13 28.41
C ASN A 62 39.36 65.29 29.38
N GLU A 63 38.75 65.91 30.38
CA GLU A 63 37.85 65.25 31.32
C GLU A 63 36.65 64.64 30.58
N SER A 64 35.98 65.40 29.71
CA SER A 64 34.87 64.89 28.90
C SER A 64 35.27 63.70 28.02
N ARG A 65 36.45 63.75 27.38
CA ARG A 65 36.98 62.61 26.60
C ARG A 65 37.27 61.41 27.48
N GLN A 66 37.85 61.63 28.66
CA GLN A 66 38.15 60.55 29.60
C GLN A 66 36.86 59.90 30.11
N THR A 67 35.88 60.69 30.57
CA THR A 67 34.57 60.21 30.99
C THR A 67 33.88 59.43 29.87
N ARG A 68 33.96 59.91 28.62
CA ARG A 68 33.40 59.22 27.47
C ARG A 68 34.09 57.87 27.22
N GLN A 69 35.41 57.81 27.26
CA GLN A 69 36.15 56.56 27.10
C GLN A 69 35.86 55.55 28.22
N GLU A 70 35.72 56.02 29.45
CA GLU A 70 35.34 55.18 30.59
C GLU A 70 33.91 54.65 30.43
N ALA A 71 32.98 55.48 29.97
CA ALA A 71 31.61 55.07 29.66
C ALA A 71 31.56 54.05 28.51
N GLU A 72 32.31 54.27 27.42
CA GLU A 72 32.40 53.33 26.29
C GLU A 72 32.95 51.97 26.75
N LYS A 73 34.03 51.95 27.55
CA LYS A 73 34.57 50.71 28.14
C LYS A 73 33.57 50.04 29.08
N ALA A 74 32.81 50.79 29.87
CA ALA A 74 31.79 50.23 30.76
C ALA A 74 30.64 49.60 29.97
N ILE A 75 30.24 50.23 28.86
CA ILE A 75 29.23 49.71 27.93
C ILE A 75 29.73 48.42 27.27
N GLU A 76 30.96 48.40 26.76
CA GLU A 76 31.55 47.21 26.14
C GLU A 76 31.60 46.03 27.12
N ARG A 77 32.03 46.27 28.37
CA ARG A 77 32.02 45.25 29.43
C ARG A 77 30.61 44.74 29.71
N ARG A 78 29.61 45.63 29.79
CA ARG A 78 28.21 45.23 29.96
C ARG A 78 27.69 44.39 28.80
N TYR A 79 28.02 44.74 27.56
CA TYR A 79 27.64 43.92 26.40
C TYR A 79 28.30 42.55 26.43
N ALA A 80 29.59 42.47 26.78
CA ALA A 80 30.28 41.19 26.90
C ALA A 80 29.68 40.31 28.02
N ASP A 81 29.34 40.90 29.16
CA ASP A 81 28.71 40.17 30.27
C ASP A 81 27.28 39.73 29.93
N LEU A 82 26.52 40.56 29.22
CA LEU A 82 25.19 40.23 28.72
C LEU A 82 25.25 39.07 27.72
N ALA A 83 26.16 39.13 26.74
CA ALA A 83 26.34 38.06 25.75
C ALA A 83 26.70 36.72 26.42
N ARG A 84 27.58 36.74 27.43
CA ARG A 84 27.89 35.54 28.24
C ARG A 84 26.68 35.06 29.04
N ALA A 85 25.84 35.96 29.54
CA ALA A 85 24.62 35.60 30.26
C ALA A 85 23.60 34.94 29.33
N GLU A 86 23.39 35.50 28.13
CA GLU A 86 22.54 34.93 27.09
C GLU A 86 23.01 33.53 26.68
N GLU A 87 24.31 33.36 26.40
CA GLU A 87 24.86 32.05 26.05
C GLU A 87 24.64 31.00 27.16
N ARG A 88 24.74 31.40 28.44
CA ARG A 88 24.44 30.51 29.57
C ARG A 88 22.95 30.16 29.63
N VAL A 89 22.06 31.10 29.34
CA VAL A 89 20.61 30.86 29.31
C VAL A 89 20.26 29.91 28.19
N ASP A 90 20.81 30.11 26.98
CA ASP A 90 20.56 29.25 25.82
C ASP A 90 21.07 27.83 26.06
N LYS A 91 22.27 27.68 26.62
CA LYS A 91 22.80 26.35 26.99
C LYS A 91 21.91 25.65 28.02
N ARG A 92 21.39 26.38 29.01
CA ARG A 92 20.45 25.82 30.00
C ARG A 92 19.12 25.44 29.35
N ALA A 93 18.58 26.27 28.48
CA ALA A 93 17.34 25.99 27.76
C ALA A 93 17.47 24.73 26.88
N ALA A 94 18.57 24.61 26.12
CA ALA A 94 18.85 23.43 25.32
C ALA A 94 19.01 22.15 26.18
N SER A 95 19.72 22.25 27.31
CA SER A 95 19.84 21.17 28.29
C SER A 95 18.47 20.74 28.83
N GLN A 96 17.61 21.71 29.16
CA GLN A 96 16.27 21.45 29.68
C GLN A 96 15.38 20.79 28.63
N ASP A 97 15.44 21.20 27.37
CA ASP A 97 14.70 20.56 26.28
C ASP A 97 15.10 19.10 26.09
N VAL A 98 16.40 18.80 26.14
CA VAL A 98 16.92 17.43 26.07
C VAL A 98 16.43 16.59 27.25
N GLN A 99 16.46 17.14 28.47
CA GLN A 99 15.94 16.44 29.65
C GLN A 99 14.43 16.21 29.55
N ARG A 100 13.67 17.21 29.11
CA ARG A 100 12.22 17.11 28.90
C ARG A 100 11.88 15.98 27.93
N LYS A 101 12.53 15.91 26.77
CA LYS A 101 12.35 14.83 25.79
C LYS A 101 12.68 13.45 26.38
N LYS A 102 13.72 13.34 27.20
CA LYS A 102 14.04 12.09 27.92
C LYS A 102 12.95 11.69 28.91
N PHE A 103 12.38 12.65 29.64
CA PHE A 103 11.28 12.41 30.56
C PHE A 103 10.00 11.98 29.82
N GLU A 104 9.63 12.67 28.75
CA GLU A 104 8.47 12.32 27.91
C GLU A 104 8.60 10.90 27.34
N LEU A 105 9.78 10.51 26.85
CA LEU A 105 10.01 9.14 26.38
C LEU A 105 9.87 8.11 27.50
N ARG A 106 10.41 8.41 28.68
CA ARG A 106 10.32 7.53 29.85
C ARG A 106 8.88 7.39 30.33
N GLU A 107 8.12 8.47 30.34
CA GLU A 107 6.70 8.48 30.70
C GLU A 107 5.87 7.62 29.72
N GLN A 108 6.09 7.78 28.41
CA GLN A 108 5.45 6.93 27.41
C GLN A 108 5.78 5.44 27.60
N GLN A 109 7.03 5.11 27.91
CA GLN A 109 7.43 3.73 28.19
C GLN A 109 6.77 3.19 29.46
N LEU A 110 6.69 3.99 30.51
CA LEU A 110 6.01 3.62 31.76
C LEU A 110 4.51 3.41 31.53
N ASN A 111 3.84 4.31 30.82
CA ASN A 111 2.41 4.17 30.49
C ASN A 111 2.13 2.90 29.66
N ARG A 112 3.00 2.58 28.70
CA ARG A 112 2.90 1.32 27.94
C ARG A 112 3.10 0.08 28.82
N ARG A 113 4.03 0.13 29.78
CA ARG A 113 4.24 -0.97 30.74
C ARG A 113 3.05 -1.11 31.67
N GLN A 114 2.53 -0.01 32.21
CA GLN A 114 1.37 -0.01 33.09
C GLN A 114 0.15 -0.62 32.38
N SER A 115 -0.17 -0.17 31.17
CA SER A 115 -1.28 -0.73 30.39
C SER A 115 -1.13 -2.24 30.13
N LYS A 116 0.10 -2.74 29.90
CA LYS A 116 0.36 -4.18 29.78
C LYS A 116 0.17 -4.93 31.08
N LEU A 117 0.58 -4.34 32.20
CA LEU A 117 0.38 -4.92 33.53
C LEU A 117 -1.11 -4.98 33.88
N ASP A 118 -1.86 -3.91 33.63
CA ASP A 118 -3.30 -3.85 33.90
C ASP A 118 -4.06 -4.90 33.08
N LYS A 119 -3.71 -5.06 31.79
CA LYS A 119 -4.29 -6.13 30.95
C LYS A 119 -4.01 -7.52 31.51
N ARG A 120 -2.76 -7.79 31.88
CA ARG A 120 -2.38 -9.09 32.48
C ARG A 120 -3.08 -9.32 33.82
N GLN A 121 -3.21 -8.30 34.65
CA GLN A 121 -3.92 -8.41 35.92
C GLN A 121 -5.39 -8.77 35.70
N ASN A 122 -6.06 -8.12 34.74
CA ASN A 122 -7.43 -8.44 34.39
C ASN A 122 -7.57 -9.86 33.83
N GLU A 123 -6.67 -10.30 32.95
CA GLU A 123 -6.62 -11.68 32.45
C GLU A 123 -6.46 -12.69 33.60
N ILE A 124 -5.54 -12.43 34.54
CA ILE A 124 -5.32 -13.30 35.71
C ILE A 124 -6.59 -13.37 36.57
N ASN A 125 -7.20 -12.22 36.88
CA ASN A 125 -8.44 -12.18 37.67
C ASN A 125 -9.57 -12.96 36.98
N ASN A 126 -9.70 -12.84 35.66
CA ASN A 126 -10.71 -13.58 34.89
C ASN A 126 -10.45 -15.10 34.93
N ILE A 127 -9.19 -15.52 34.77
CA ILE A 127 -8.80 -16.94 34.87
C ILE A 127 -9.04 -17.47 36.28
N GLU A 128 -8.76 -16.68 37.31
CA GLU A 128 -9.01 -17.04 38.70
C GLU A 128 -10.50 -17.24 38.97
N GLN A 129 -11.35 -16.33 38.50
CA GLN A 129 -12.82 -16.48 38.57
C GLN A 129 -13.30 -17.73 37.83
N GLN A 130 -12.80 -17.99 36.62
CA GLN A 130 -13.12 -19.21 35.87
C GLN A 130 -12.68 -20.47 36.61
N ARG A 131 -11.49 -20.47 37.22
CA ARG A 131 -11.00 -21.60 38.03
C ARG A 131 -11.87 -21.83 39.25
N ILE A 132 -12.26 -20.78 39.97
CA ILE A 132 -13.14 -20.91 41.14
C ILE A 132 -14.49 -21.50 40.70
N ALA A 133 -15.10 -20.95 39.65
CA ALA A 133 -16.38 -21.44 39.12
C ALA A 133 -16.30 -22.91 38.67
N GLU A 134 -15.21 -23.32 38.02
CA GLU A 134 -15.01 -24.70 37.59
C GLU A 134 -14.76 -25.63 38.79
N LEU A 135 -14.02 -25.17 39.81
CA LEU A 135 -13.83 -25.93 41.05
C LEU A 135 -15.15 -26.11 41.82
N GLU A 136 -15.98 -25.07 41.91
CA GLU A 136 -17.32 -25.15 42.49
C GLU A 136 -18.19 -26.14 41.72
N ARG A 137 -18.15 -26.08 40.37
CA ARG A 137 -18.83 -27.05 39.50
C ARG A 137 -18.34 -28.47 39.77
N ILE A 138 -17.03 -28.71 39.83
CA ILE A 138 -16.45 -30.03 40.11
C ILE A 138 -16.84 -30.51 41.51
N ALA A 139 -16.78 -29.65 42.51
CA ALA A 139 -17.13 -29.98 43.89
C ALA A 139 -18.62 -30.29 44.09
N ALA A 140 -19.49 -29.70 43.26
CA ALA A 140 -20.92 -29.97 43.26
C ALA A 140 -21.32 -31.27 42.56
N LEU A 141 -20.41 -31.88 41.77
CA LEU A 141 -20.70 -33.09 41.00
C LEU A 141 -20.52 -34.36 41.84
N THR A 142 -21.52 -35.23 41.77
CA THR A 142 -21.41 -36.60 42.27
C THR A 142 -20.61 -37.47 41.29
N GLN A 143 -20.09 -38.61 41.78
CA GLN A 143 -19.31 -39.54 40.96
C GLN A 143 -20.09 -40.07 39.74
N ASP A 144 -21.40 -40.27 39.90
CA ASP A 144 -22.29 -40.74 38.82
C ASP A 144 -22.57 -39.65 37.78
N GLU A 145 -22.75 -38.39 38.19
CA GLU A 145 -22.93 -37.26 37.26
C GLU A 145 -21.65 -36.98 36.46
N ALA A 146 -20.49 -37.02 37.11
CA ALA A 146 -19.20 -36.87 36.45
C ALA A 146 -18.95 -37.97 35.41
N LYS A 147 -19.30 -39.23 35.76
CA LYS A 147 -19.23 -40.36 34.84
C LYS A 147 -20.21 -40.22 33.67
N GLY A 148 -21.43 -39.73 33.94
CA GLY A 148 -22.43 -39.45 32.92
C GLY A 148 -21.94 -38.45 31.88
N MET A 149 -21.41 -37.30 32.32
CA MET A 149 -20.85 -36.29 31.40
C MET A 149 -19.65 -36.79 30.60
N LEU A 150 -18.78 -37.60 31.19
CA LEU A 150 -17.66 -38.22 30.47
C LEU A 150 -18.13 -39.17 29.38
N LEU A 151 -19.14 -40.00 29.68
CA LEU A 151 -19.74 -40.92 28.72
C LEU A 151 -20.45 -40.16 27.60
N GLU A 152 -21.17 -39.08 27.92
CA GLU A 152 -21.84 -38.23 26.91
C GLU A 152 -20.82 -37.53 26.01
N ALA A 153 -19.74 -36.97 26.56
CA ALA A 153 -18.67 -36.37 25.78
C ALA A 153 -18.00 -37.37 24.83
N ALA A 154 -17.66 -38.57 25.35
CA ALA A 154 -17.12 -39.66 24.55
C ALA A 154 -18.12 -40.15 23.49
N GLU A 155 -19.42 -40.17 23.77
CA GLU A 155 -20.46 -40.52 22.81
C GLU A 155 -20.55 -39.50 21.67
N VAL A 156 -20.49 -38.20 21.98
CA VAL A 156 -20.51 -37.13 20.97
C VAL A 156 -19.27 -37.20 20.07
N GLU A 157 -18.09 -37.39 20.65
CA GLU A 157 -16.84 -37.56 19.90
C GLU A 157 -16.88 -38.81 19.02
N ALA A 158 -17.27 -39.96 19.59
CA ALA A 158 -17.40 -41.22 18.86
C ALA A 158 -18.44 -41.12 17.72
N ARG A 159 -19.54 -40.38 17.91
CA ARG A 159 -20.52 -40.13 16.83
C ARG A 159 -19.94 -39.31 15.70
N GLN A 160 -19.15 -38.28 15.99
CA GLN A 160 -18.47 -37.49 14.95
C GLN A 160 -17.47 -38.34 14.17
N ASP A 161 -16.69 -39.18 14.85
CA ASP A 161 -15.76 -40.10 14.21
C ASP A 161 -16.48 -41.16 13.38
N MET A 162 -17.55 -41.76 13.90
CA MET A 162 -18.37 -42.71 13.15
C MET A 162 -19.00 -42.06 11.91
N ALA A 163 -19.44 -40.80 12.00
CA ALA A 163 -19.97 -40.09 10.84
C ALA A 163 -18.92 -39.90 9.74
N ARG A 164 -17.65 -39.65 10.11
CA ARG A 164 -16.53 -39.58 9.15
C ARG A 164 -16.29 -40.95 8.50
N VAL A 165 -16.19 -42.00 9.31
CA VAL A 165 -15.98 -43.37 8.82
C VAL A 165 -17.12 -43.82 7.89
N MET A 166 -18.37 -43.51 8.23
CA MET A 166 -19.54 -43.80 7.39
C MET A 166 -19.44 -43.13 6.02
N ARG A 167 -19.03 -41.86 5.95
CA ARG A 167 -18.83 -41.18 4.66
C ARG A 167 -17.73 -41.85 3.82
N GLU A 168 -16.61 -42.22 4.44
CA GLU A 168 -15.53 -42.92 3.73
C GLU A 168 -15.98 -44.30 3.23
N ILE A 169 -16.79 -45.03 4.00
CA ILE A 169 -17.36 -46.32 3.60
C ILE A 169 -18.33 -46.13 2.43
N GLU A 170 -19.22 -45.14 2.49
CA GLU A 170 -20.16 -44.83 1.39
C GLU A 170 -19.42 -44.47 0.10
N GLU A 171 -18.36 -43.67 0.18
CA GLU A 171 -17.55 -43.28 -0.96
C GLU A 171 -16.86 -44.50 -1.60
N LYS A 172 -16.19 -45.34 -0.80
CA LYS A 172 -15.61 -46.61 -1.27
C LYS A 172 -16.65 -47.56 -1.83
N ALA A 173 -17.85 -47.61 -1.26
CA ALA A 173 -18.92 -48.47 -1.75
C ALA A 173 -19.40 -48.00 -3.14
N LYS A 174 -19.53 -46.68 -3.35
CA LYS A 174 -19.87 -46.11 -4.66
C LYS A 174 -18.81 -46.39 -5.71
N GLU A 175 -17.53 -46.17 -5.39
CA GLU A 175 -16.41 -46.47 -6.31
C GLU A 175 -16.39 -47.94 -6.74
N ASN A 176 -16.49 -48.86 -5.77
CA ASN A 176 -16.53 -50.30 -6.05
C ASN A 176 -17.76 -50.71 -6.87
N ALA A 177 -18.92 -50.09 -6.60
CA ALA A 177 -20.14 -50.35 -7.35
C ALA A 177 -20.00 -49.89 -8.80
N GLU A 178 -19.42 -48.71 -9.04
CA GLU A 178 -19.19 -48.18 -10.37
C GLU A 178 -18.18 -49.03 -11.16
N GLU A 179 -17.10 -49.47 -10.52
CA GLU A 179 -16.12 -50.37 -11.14
C GLU A 179 -16.77 -51.71 -11.55
N LYS A 180 -17.56 -52.31 -10.65
CA LYS A 180 -18.31 -53.55 -10.95
C LYS A 180 -19.33 -53.35 -12.06
N ALA A 181 -20.06 -52.23 -12.06
CA ALA A 181 -21.03 -51.91 -13.11
C ALA A 181 -20.36 -51.84 -14.48
N ARG A 182 -19.23 -51.12 -14.59
CA ARG A 182 -18.46 -51.06 -15.85
C ARG A 182 -17.98 -52.44 -16.31
N LYS A 183 -17.49 -53.28 -15.38
CA LYS A 183 -17.07 -54.66 -15.69
C LYS A 183 -18.23 -55.51 -16.21
N LEU A 184 -19.41 -55.44 -15.58
CA LEU A 184 -20.60 -56.18 -16.01
C LEU A 184 -21.08 -55.74 -17.38
N VAL A 185 -21.12 -54.43 -17.64
CA VAL A 185 -21.50 -53.88 -18.96
C VAL A 185 -20.51 -54.34 -20.04
N ALA A 186 -19.21 -54.26 -19.78
CA ALA A 186 -18.19 -54.73 -20.72
C ALA A 186 -18.36 -56.23 -21.04
N LEU A 187 -18.58 -57.05 -20.01
CA LEU A 187 -18.81 -58.49 -20.17
C LEU A 187 -20.09 -58.79 -20.96
N ALA A 188 -21.16 -58.02 -20.72
CA ALA A 188 -22.43 -58.16 -21.43
C ALA A 188 -22.26 -57.84 -22.92
N ILE A 189 -21.57 -56.73 -23.25
CA ILE A 189 -21.25 -56.36 -24.63
C ILE A 189 -20.45 -57.48 -25.31
N GLN A 190 -19.39 -57.98 -24.64
CA GLN A 190 -18.54 -59.03 -25.18
C GLN A 190 -19.30 -60.33 -25.46
N ARG A 191 -20.27 -60.70 -24.62
CA ARG A 191 -21.08 -61.92 -24.81
C ARG A 191 -22.15 -61.77 -25.88
N VAL A 192 -22.82 -60.63 -25.97
CA VAL A 192 -23.95 -60.44 -26.90
C VAL A 192 -23.48 -60.20 -28.35
N ALA A 193 -22.29 -59.61 -28.54
CA ALA A 193 -21.78 -59.28 -29.87
C ALA A 193 -21.42 -60.50 -30.75
N SER A 194 -21.12 -61.67 -30.16
CA SER A 194 -20.71 -62.86 -30.92
C SER A 194 -21.88 -63.61 -31.56
N ASP A 195 -23.02 -63.67 -30.88
CA ASP A 195 -24.14 -64.51 -31.33
C ASP A 195 -25.15 -63.75 -32.21
N HIS A 196 -25.30 -62.43 -32.00
CA HIS A 196 -26.33 -61.64 -32.69
C HIS A 196 -25.90 -61.04 -34.04
N VAL A 197 -24.61 -61.09 -34.41
CA VAL A 197 -24.14 -60.56 -35.71
C VAL A 197 -24.48 -61.51 -36.85
N SER A 198 -24.49 -62.83 -36.61
CA SER A 198 -24.80 -63.87 -37.60
C SER A 198 -26.28 -63.84 -38.03
N ASP A 199 -27.19 -63.71 -37.07
CA ASP A 199 -28.64 -63.68 -37.32
C ASP A 199 -29.11 -62.39 -38.00
N ILE A 200 -28.35 -61.30 -37.84
CA ILE A 200 -28.65 -60.00 -38.45
C ILE A 200 -27.92 -59.83 -39.79
N ALA A 201 -27.15 -60.78 -40.35
CA ALA A 201 -26.48 -60.53 -41.63
C ALA A 201 -27.19 -61.14 -42.86
N VAL A 202 -28.06 -62.13 -42.64
CA VAL A 202 -28.57 -63.00 -43.72
C VAL A 202 -30.10 -63.05 -43.72
N SER A 203 -30.72 -63.21 -44.88
CA SER A 203 -32.17 -63.44 -45.02
C SER A 203 -32.45 -64.40 -46.16
N VAL A 204 -33.20 -65.47 -45.87
CA VAL A 204 -33.53 -66.51 -46.87
C VAL A 204 -34.87 -66.20 -47.51
N VAL A 205 -34.94 -66.31 -48.85
CA VAL A 205 -36.18 -66.18 -49.64
C VAL A 205 -36.48 -67.51 -50.31
N ALA A 206 -37.65 -68.06 -50.01
CA ALA A 206 -38.15 -69.29 -50.63
C ALA A 206 -38.61 -69.03 -52.07
N LEU A 207 -38.30 -69.96 -52.97
CA LEU A 207 -38.68 -69.96 -54.37
C LEU A 207 -39.72 -71.06 -54.63
N PRO A 208 -40.73 -70.80 -55.49
CA PRO A 208 -41.77 -71.78 -55.78
C PRO A 208 -41.32 -72.89 -56.75
N SER A 209 -40.17 -72.74 -57.42
CA SER A 209 -39.55 -73.78 -58.25
C SER A 209 -38.10 -73.44 -58.61
N ASP A 210 -37.30 -74.45 -58.95
CA ASP A 210 -35.93 -74.25 -59.45
C ASP A 210 -35.90 -73.55 -60.83
N GLU A 211 -36.98 -73.61 -61.61
CA GLU A 211 -37.12 -72.81 -62.83
C GLU A 211 -37.10 -71.31 -62.52
N MET A 212 -37.72 -70.90 -61.40
CA MET A 212 -37.67 -69.51 -60.92
C MET A 212 -36.28 -69.11 -60.45
N LYS A 213 -35.51 -70.03 -59.86
CA LYS A 213 -34.08 -69.83 -59.52
C LYS A 213 -33.26 -69.51 -60.78
N GLY A 214 -33.47 -70.26 -61.87
CA GLY A 214 -32.83 -70.00 -63.16
C GLY A 214 -33.20 -68.64 -63.78
N ARG A 215 -34.44 -68.18 -63.62
CA ARG A 215 -34.89 -66.85 -64.09
C ARG A 215 -34.32 -65.70 -63.25
N ILE A 216 -34.15 -65.89 -61.94
CA ILE A 216 -33.53 -64.92 -61.03
C ILE A 216 -32.05 -64.71 -61.39
N ILE A 217 -31.33 -65.79 -61.73
CA ILE A 217 -29.94 -65.70 -62.20
C ILE A 217 -29.89 -65.02 -63.58
N GLY A 218 -30.72 -65.49 -64.52
CA GLY A 218 -30.76 -65.00 -65.91
C GLY A 218 -29.58 -65.49 -66.76
N ARG A 219 -29.67 -65.35 -68.09
CA ARG A 219 -28.59 -65.76 -69.02
C ARG A 219 -27.29 -65.02 -68.68
N SER A 220 -26.27 -65.77 -68.24
CA SER A 220 -24.97 -65.25 -67.76
C SER A 220 -25.01 -64.41 -66.47
N GLY A 221 -26.00 -64.61 -65.59
CA GLY A 221 -26.06 -63.90 -64.30
C GLY A 221 -26.48 -62.43 -64.41
N ARG A 222 -27.04 -62.02 -65.56
CA ARG A 222 -27.40 -60.61 -65.81
C ARG A 222 -28.48 -60.09 -64.85
N ASN A 223 -29.43 -60.94 -64.48
CA ASN A 223 -30.55 -60.53 -63.64
C ASN A 223 -30.14 -60.42 -62.17
N ILE A 224 -29.37 -61.38 -61.66
CA ILE A 224 -28.89 -61.35 -60.27
C ILE A 224 -27.95 -60.18 -60.02
N ARG A 225 -27.00 -59.90 -60.93
CA ARG A 225 -26.11 -58.73 -60.79
C ARG A 225 -26.85 -57.39 -60.84
N ALA A 226 -27.85 -57.28 -61.71
CA ALA A 226 -28.69 -56.08 -61.77
C ALA A 226 -29.49 -55.90 -60.47
N PHE A 227 -29.94 -56.99 -59.85
CA PHE A 227 -30.62 -56.98 -58.57
C PHE A 227 -29.69 -56.59 -57.41
N GLU A 228 -28.51 -57.20 -57.33
CA GLU A 228 -27.47 -56.90 -56.35
C GLU A 228 -27.06 -55.42 -56.41
N GLN A 229 -26.85 -54.89 -57.62
CA GLN A 229 -26.49 -53.49 -57.81
C GLN A 229 -27.63 -52.52 -57.45
N ALA A 230 -28.88 -52.85 -57.81
CA ALA A 230 -30.02 -51.97 -57.53
C ALA A 230 -30.41 -51.95 -56.04
N ALA A 231 -30.35 -53.11 -55.39
CA ALA A 231 -30.68 -53.28 -53.97
C ALA A 231 -29.51 -52.98 -53.03
N GLY A 232 -28.26 -53.08 -53.51
CA GLY A 232 -27.04 -52.88 -52.72
C GLY A 232 -26.82 -54.00 -51.69
N VAL A 233 -27.05 -55.25 -52.11
CA VAL A 233 -26.94 -56.47 -51.31
C VAL A 233 -26.26 -57.56 -52.14
N ASP A 234 -25.70 -58.57 -51.48
CA ASP A 234 -25.15 -59.76 -52.16
C ASP A 234 -26.19 -60.88 -52.14
N VAL A 235 -26.42 -61.52 -53.28
CA VAL A 235 -27.39 -62.60 -53.41
C VAL A 235 -26.65 -63.91 -53.68
N VAL A 236 -26.61 -64.77 -52.68
CA VAL A 236 -25.92 -66.06 -52.73
C VAL A 236 -26.90 -67.14 -53.17
N VAL A 237 -26.52 -67.86 -54.22
CA VAL A 237 -27.28 -68.96 -54.80
C VAL A 237 -26.50 -70.24 -54.55
N ASP A 238 -26.82 -70.93 -53.46
CA ASP A 238 -26.15 -72.18 -53.06
C ASP A 238 -26.91 -73.42 -53.57
N ASP A 239 -26.38 -74.62 -53.25
CA ASP A 239 -26.97 -75.93 -53.56
C ASP A 239 -28.27 -76.24 -52.81
N THR A 240 -28.80 -75.27 -52.05
CA THR A 240 -30.10 -75.41 -51.39
C THR A 240 -31.21 -75.37 -52.45
N PRO A 241 -32.05 -76.44 -52.57
CA PRO A 241 -33.16 -76.45 -53.51
C PRO A 241 -34.19 -75.40 -53.09
N GLU A 242 -34.83 -74.76 -54.07
CA GLU A 242 -35.99 -73.89 -53.84
C GLU A 242 -35.76 -72.67 -52.90
N ALA A 243 -34.52 -72.22 -52.69
CA ALA A 243 -34.23 -71.02 -51.89
C ALA A 243 -33.01 -70.23 -52.40
N VAL A 244 -33.02 -68.92 -52.12
CA VAL A 244 -31.92 -67.99 -52.38
C VAL A 244 -31.67 -67.14 -51.15
N THR A 245 -30.40 -66.87 -50.87
CA THR A 245 -29.95 -66.20 -49.65
C THR A 245 -29.50 -64.78 -49.96
N ILE A 246 -30.04 -63.79 -49.25
CA ILE A 246 -29.64 -62.38 -49.35
C ILE A 246 -28.75 -62.04 -48.16
N SER A 247 -27.55 -61.55 -48.43
CA SER A 247 -26.57 -61.11 -47.43
C SER A 247 -26.38 -59.60 -47.49
N SER A 248 -26.50 -58.92 -46.34
CA SER A 248 -26.16 -57.51 -46.20
C SER A 248 -26.05 -57.09 -44.73
N PHE A 249 -25.04 -56.27 -44.43
CA PHE A 249 -24.80 -55.69 -43.10
C PHE A 249 -25.83 -54.62 -42.71
N ASP A 250 -26.59 -54.09 -43.66
CA ASP A 250 -27.64 -53.10 -43.41
C ASP A 250 -29.02 -53.79 -43.35
N PRO A 251 -29.70 -53.82 -42.18
CA PRO A 251 -30.98 -54.49 -42.04
C PRO A 251 -32.08 -53.87 -42.90
N ILE A 252 -32.01 -52.57 -43.19
CA ILE A 252 -33.00 -51.88 -44.03
C ILE A 252 -32.83 -52.33 -45.48
N ARG A 253 -31.60 -52.35 -46.00
CA ARG A 253 -31.33 -52.79 -47.39
C ARG A 253 -31.72 -54.25 -47.61
N ARG A 254 -31.42 -55.11 -46.65
CA ARG A 254 -31.76 -56.54 -46.71
C ARG A 254 -33.26 -56.77 -46.74
N GLU A 255 -34.03 -56.04 -45.92
CA GLU A 255 -35.49 -56.16 -45.91
C GLU A 255 -36.13 -55.62 -47.19
N VAL A 256 -35.62 -54.50 -47.73
CA VAL A 256 -36.02 -53.95 -49.03
C VAL A 256 -35.73 -54.96 -50.14
N ALA A 257 -34.55 -55.58 -50.15
CA ALA A 257 -34.18 -56.60 -51.12
C ALA A 257 -35.08 -57.84 -51.00
N ARG A 258 -35.33 -58.34 -49.78
CA ARG A 258 -36.21 -59.48 -49.52
C ARG A 258 -37.61 -59.26 -50.07
N ARG A 259 -38.21 -58.08 -49.80
CA ARG A 259 -39.54 -57.70 -50.32
C ARG A 259 -39.54 -57.53 -51.83
N GLY A 260 -38.50 -56.90 -52.37
CA GLY A 260 -38.34 -56.72 -53.81
C GLY A 260 -38.24 -58.04 -54.56
N LEU A 261 -37.44 -58.99 -54.04
CA LEU A 261 -37.28 -60.32 -54.61
C LEU A 261 -38.59 -61.12 -54.53
N ALA A 262 -39.26 -61.11 -53.38
CA ALA A 262 -40.57 -61.75 -53.21
C ALA A 262 -41.61 -61.24 -54.23
N LYS A 263 -41.67 -59.93 -54.45
CA LYS A 263 -42.59 -59.31 -55.41
C LYS A 263 -42.26 -59.66 -56.86
N LEU A 264 -40.96 -59.74 -57.21
CA LEU A 264 -40.51 -60.20 -58.53
C LEU A 264 -40.85 -61.68 -58.77
N ILE A 265 -40.77 -62.51 -57.73
CA ILE A 265 -41.15 -63.93 -57.79
C ILE A 265 -42.65 -64.08 -58.06
N THR A 266 -43.50 -63.36 -57.34
CA THR A 266 -44.96 -63.41 -57.53
C THR A 266 -45.38 -62.97 -58.94
N ASP A 267 -44.69 -61.98 -59.52
CA ASP A 267 -44.98 -61.42 -60.85
C ASP A 267 -44.39 -62.28 -62.00
N GLY A 268 -43.39 -63.11 -61.73
CA GLY A 268 -42.81 -64.06 -62.70
C GLY A 268 -41.99 -63.44 -63.85
N ARG A 269 -41.87 -62.10 -63.90
CA ARG A 269 -41.13 -61.34 -64.92
C ARG A 269 -39.86 -60.73 -64.36
N ILE A 270 -38.73 -61.38 -64.64
CA ILE A 270 -37.44 -61.01 -64.08
C ILE A 270 -36.50 -60.56 -65.21
N HIS A 271 -36.36 -59.24 -65.36
CA HIS A 271 -35.43 -58.60 -66.29
C HIS A 271 -34.94 -57.26 -65.71
N PRO A 272 -33.77 -56.74 -66.10
CA PRO A 272 -33.09 -55.63 -65.41
C PRO A 272 -33.96 -54.39 -65.20
N ALA A 273 -34.66 -53.92 -66.24
CA ALA A 273 -35.52 -52.73 -66.14
C ALA A 273 -36.70 -52.88 -65.15
N ARG A 274 -37.20 -54.10 -64.92
CA ARG A 274 -38.27 -54.36 -63.95
C ARG A 274 -37.73 -54.47 -62.54
N ILE A 275 -36.54 -55.04 -62.38
CA ILE A 275 -35.84 -55.17 -61.10
C ILE A 275 -35.60 -53.79 -60.48
N GLU A 276 -35.03 -52.85 -61.26
CA GLU A 276 -34.77 -51.49 -60.77
C GLU A 276 -36.05 -50.78 -60.33
N LYS A 277 -37.14 -50.94 -61.09
CA LYS A 277 -38.44 -50.34 -60.75
C LYS A 277 -39.01 -50.92 -59.46
N VAL A 278 -39.01 -52.25 -59.31
CA VAL A 278 -39.56 -52.92 -58.12
C VAL A 278 -38.74 -52.61 -56.87
N ILE A 279 -37.41 -52.51 -56.98
CA ILE A 279 -36.56 -52.11 -55.86
C ILE A 279 -36.79 -50.64 -55.48
N LYS A 280 -36.98 -49.74 -56.45
CA LYS A 280 -37.32 -48.34 -56.17
C LYS A 280 -38.67 -48.22 -55.45
N ASP A 281 -39.66 -48.99 -55.88
CA ASP A 281 -40.98 -49.05 -55.24
C ASP A 281 -40.91 -49.69 -53.84
N ALA A 282 -40.00 -50.62 -53.60
CA ALA A 282 -39.81 -51.26 -52.29
C ALA A 282 -38.98 -50.40 -51.30
N LYS A 283 -38.30 -49.35 -51.80
CA LYS A 283 -37.61 -48.34 -50.98
C LYS A 283 -38.54 -47.21 -50.50
N ALA A 284 -39.71 -47.06 -51.13
CA ALA A 284 -40.75 -46.11 -50.74
C ALA A 284 -41.63 -46.69 -49.62
#